data_AF-A0A7G1PCJ1-F1
#
_entry.id   AF-A0A7G1PCJ1-F1
#
_cell.length_a   1.000
_cell.length_b   1.000
_cell.length_c   1.000
_cell.angle_alpha   90.00
_cell.angle_beta   90.00
_cell.angle_gamma   90.00
#
_symmetry.space_group_name_H-M   'P 1'
#
loop_
_entity.id
_entity.type
_entity.pdbx_description
1 polymer ?
#
loop_
_entity_poly.entity_id
_entity_poly.type
_entity_poly.pdbx_seq_one_letter_code
_entity_poly.pdbx_strand_id
1 'polypeptide(L)'
;MLFAVNVVLGIPGIVPIWLVYYFAANWPLAGLGLAGRNPTENDGVLPWLLLGGPVLTLFFLMWWLANLPLRRRTLLAPGTYWLLSVAATTLPTLALITLGIIL
;
A
#
# COMPACT_ATOMS: atom_id res chain seq x y z
N MET A 1 9.34 -7.22 17.12
CA MET A 1 8.00 -6.60 17.18
C MET A 1 7.67 -5.84 15.90
N LEU A 2 8.43 -4.80 15.51
CA LEU A 2 8.18 -3.99 14.30
C LEU A 2 7.94 -4.82 13.05
N PHE A 3 8.88 -5.72 12.75
CA PHE A 3 8.84 -6.53 11.52
C PHE A 3 7.60 -7.42 11.47
N ALA A 4 7.35 -8.20 12.53
CA ALA A 4 6.19 -9.07 12.63
C ALA A 4 4.86 -8.31 12.47
N VAL A 5 4.70 -7.17 13.15
CA VAL A 5 3.48 -6.36 13.06
C VAL A 5 3.27 -5.83 11.65
N ASN A 6 4.30 -5.27 11.03
CA ASN A 6 4.17 -4.69 9.69
C ASN A 6 4.01 -5.75 8.60
N VAL A 7 4.62 -6.94 8.73
CA VAL A 7 4.35 -8.07 7.82
C VAL A 7 2.90 -8.54 7.95
N VAL A 8 2.37 -8.67 9.16
CA VAL A 8 0.95 -9.03 9.39
C VAL A 8 0.01 -7.98 8.81
N LEU A 9 0.30 -6.69 9.03
CA LEU A 9 -0.45 -5.58 8.42
C LEU A 9 -0.31 -5.52 6.89
N GLY A 10 0.80 -6.03 6.36
CA GLY A 10 1.04 -6.12 4.92
C GLY A 10 0.11 -7.10 4.22
N ILE A 11 -0.43 -8.11 4.91
CA ILE A 11 -1.41 -9.07 4.35
C ILE A 11 -2.69 -8.34 3.89
N PRO A 12 -3.45 -7.64 4.77
CA PRO A 12 -4.55 -6.81 4.31
C PRO A 12 -4.06 -5.61 3.49
N GLY A 13 -2.80 -5.19 3.67
CA GLY A 13 -2.14 -4.13 2.90
C GLY A 13 -1.97 -4.42 1.40
N ILE A 14 -2.08 -5.68 0.97
CA ILE A 14 -2.07 -6.04 -0.46
C ILE A 14 -3.14 -5.24 -1.22
N VAL A 15 -4.37 -5.19 -0.70
CA VAL A 15 -5.50 -4.50 -1.34
C VAL A 15 -5.24 -3.00 -1.54
N PRO A 16 -4.93 -2.19 -0.52
CA PRO A 16 -4.66 -0.77 -0.70
C PRO A 16 -3.42 -0.50 -1.55
N ILE A 17 -2.37 -1.34 -1.49
CA ILE A 17 -1.21 -1.20 -2.37
C ILE A 17 -1.62 -1.37 -3.84
N TRP A 18 -2.42 -2.39 -4.14
CA TRP A 18 -2.96 -2.60 -5.50
C TRP A 18 -3.92 -1.49 -5.93
N LEU A 19 -4.72 -0.92 -5.02
CA LEU A 19 -5.55 0.24 -5.33
C LEU A 19 -4.71 1.46 -5.70
N VAL A 20 -3.63 1.75 -4.95
CA VAL A 20 -2.71 2.85 -5.31
C VAL A 20 -2.08 2.60 -6.67
N TYR A 21 -1.64 1.37 -6.94
CA TYR A 21 -1.12 1.01 -8.26
C TYR A 21 -2.17 1.17 -9.37
N TYR A 22 -3.40 0.68 -9.16
CA TYR A 22 -4.49 0.79 -10.12
C TYR A 22 -4.82 2.24 -10.45
N PHE A 23 -4.90 3.10 -9.43
CA PHE A 23 -5.05 4.55 -9.62
C PHE A 23 -3.91 5.11 -10.47
N ALA A 24 -2.67 4.82 -10.06
CA ALA A 24 -1.48 5.35 -10.71
C ALA A 24 -1.38 4.91 -12.17
N ALA A 25 -1.60 3.63 -12.44
CA ALA A 25 -1.52 3.02 -13.76
C ALA A 25 -2.55 3.60 -14.74
N ASN A 26 -3.77 3.89 -14.28
CA ASN A 26 -4.84 4.38 -15.16
C ASN A 26 -4.85 5.90 -15.36
N TRP A 27 -4.18 6.67 -14.49
CA TRP A 27 -4.23 8.13 -14.51
C TRP A 27 -2.84 8.77 -14.67
N PRO A 28 -2.03 9.01 -13.62
CA PRO A 28 -0.78 9.73 -13.76
C PRO A 28 0.25 8.97 -14.61
N LEU A 29 0.39 7.66 -14.44
CA LEU A 29 1.36 6.87 -15.22
C LEU A 29 0.90 6.71 -16.68
N ALA A 30 -0.41 6.54 -16.92
CA ALA A 30 -0.95 6.54 -18.27
C ALA A 30 -0.77 7.89 -18.97
N GLY A 31 -1.01 9.00 -18.28
CA GLY A 31 -0.76 10.34 -18.80
C GLY A 31 0.71 10.61 -19.15
N LEU A 32 1.63 9.88 -18.52
CA LEU A 32 3.06 9.92 -18.81
C LEU A 32 3.50 8.87 -19.84
N GLY A 33 2.59 8.05 -20.37
CA GLY A 33 2.91 6.94 -21.29
C GLY A 33 3.66 5.76 -20.63
N LEU A 34 3.73 5.72 -19.30
CA LEU A 34 4.39 4.67 -18.52
C LEU A 34 3.48 3.46 -18.24
N ALA A 35 2.19 3.59 -18.53
CA ALA A 35 1.20 2.53 -18.37
C ALA A 35 0.13 2.61 -19.45
N GLY A 36 -0.41 1.46 -19.85
CA GLY A 36 -1.60 1.40 -20.69
C GLY A 36 -2.84 1.60 -19.81
N ARG A 37 -3.57 2.71 -20.02
CA ARG A 37 -4.87 2.90 -19.37
C ARG A 37 -5.81 1.78 -19.76
N ASN A 38 -6.52 1.22 -18.78
CA ASN A 38 -7.52 0.18 -19.03
C ASN A 38 -8.61 0.73 -19.98
N PRO A 39 -8.87 0.11 -21.14
CA PRO A 39 -9.82 0.61 -22.13
C PRO A 39 -11.25 0.74 -21.59
N THR A 40 -11.60 -0.02 -20.56
CA THR A 40 -12.93 -0.02 -19.94
C THR A 40 -13.07 0.94 -18.76
N GLU A 41 -11.99 1.62 -18.36
CA GLU A 41 -12.01 2.57 -17.23
C GLU A 41 -12.74 3.87 -17.61
N ASN A 42 -14.06 3.88 -17.38
CA ASN A 42 -14.94 5.04 -17.55
C ASN A 42 -15.70 5.46 -16.27
N ASP A 43 -15.58 4.70 -15.18
CA ASP A 43 -16.41 4.86 -13.97
C ASP A 43 -16.20 6.19 -13.20
N GLY A 44 -15.25 7.00 -13.65
CA GLY A 44 -14.98 8.33 -13.12
C GLY A 44 -14.48 8.29 -11.69
N VAL A 45 -14.74 9.36 -10.92
CA VAL A 45 -14.21 9.54 -9.56
C VAL A 45 -15.08 8.87 -8.48
N LEU A 46 -16.32 8.48 -8.81
CA LEU A 46 -17.29 8.05 -7.81
C LEU A 46 -16.87 6.77 -7.05
N PRO A 47 -16.36 5.69 -7.71
CA PRO A 47 -15.84 4.52 -6.99
C PRO A 47 -14.64 4.86 -6.09
N TRP A 48 -13.82 5.84 -6.49
CA TRP A 48 -12.72 6.33 -5.67
C TRP A 48 -13.20 7.07 -4.43
N LEU A 49 -14.25 7.88 -4.53
CA LEU A 49 -14.80 8.58 -3.37
C LEU A 49 -15.50 7.62 -2.40
N LEU A 50 -16.24 6.65 -2.91
CA LEU A 50 -17.05 5.74 -2.09
C LEU A 50 -16.26 4.56 -1.52
N LEU A 51 -15.23 4.08 -2.23
CA LEU A 51 -14.51 2.87 -1.84
C LEU A 51 -13.00 3.12 -1.75
N GLY A 52 -12.36 3.59 -2.83
CA GLY A 52 -10.91 3.72 -2.89
C GLY A 52 -10.33 4.59 -1.75
N GLY A 53 -10.81 5.82 -1.63
CA GLY A 53 -10.41 6.80 -0.61
C GLY A 53 -10.66 6.31 0.82
N PRO A 54 -11.88 5.83 1.16
CA PRO A 54 -12.16 5.25 2.47
C PRO A 54 -11.27 4.05 2.80
N VAL A 55 -11.07 3.09 1.90
CA VAL A 55 -10.22 1.92 2.12
C VAL A 55 -8.77 2.34 2.38
N LEU A 56 -8.23 3.25 1.56
CA LEU A 56 -6.87 3.77 1.71
C LEU A 56 -6.70 4.52 3.03
N THR A 57 -7.68 5.36 3.39
CA THR A 57 -7.64 6.18 4.62
C THR A 57 -7.72 5.32 5.86
N LEU A 58 -8.67 4.37 5.91
CA LEU A 58 -8.83 3.45 7.03
C LEU A 58 -7.60 2.57 7.22
N PHE A 59 -7.05 2.03 6.13
CA PHE A 59 -5.84 1.24 6.19
C PHE A 59 -4.65 2.07 6.70
N PHE A 60 -4.42 3.26 6.12
CA PHE A 60 -3.34 4.14 6.56
C PHE A 60 -3.47 4.52 8.03
N LEU A 61 -4.67 4.88 8.49
CA LEU A 61 -4.92 5.24 9.88
C LEU A 61 -4.66 4.05 10.81
N MET A 62 -5.17 2.87 10.48
CA MET A 62 -4.93 1.64 11.25
C MET A 62 -3.44 1.31 11.32
N TRP A 63 -2.74 1.36 10.18
CA TRP A 63 -1.30 1.10 10.10
C TRP A 63 -0.49 2.11 10.92
N TRP A 64 -0.83 3.40 10.83
CA TRP A 64 -0.19 4.47 11.56
C TRP A 64 -0.38 4.32 13.07
N LEU A 65 -1.61 4.06 13.50
CA LEU A 65 -1.94 3.86 14.92
C LEU A 65 -1.27 2.61 15.50
N ALA A 66 -1.15 1.52 14.74
CA ALA A 66 -0.41 0.33 15.15
C ALA A 66 1.10 0.61 15.34
N ASN A 67 1.67 1.47 14.49
CA ASN A 67 3.09 1.81 14.53
C ASN A 67 3.44 2.90 15.56
N LEU A 68 2.48 3.76 15.95
CA LEU A 68 2.72 4.85 16.89
C LEU A 68 3.27 4.40 18.27
N PRO A 69 2.69 3.40 18.97
CA PRO A 69 3.23 2.94 20.25
C PRO A 69 4.54 2.18 20.08
N LEU A 70 4.70 1.44 18.98
CA LEU A 70 5.91 0.69 18.67
C LEU A 70 7.10 1.63 18.45
N ARG A 71 6.91 2.73 17.71
CA ARG A 71 7.93 3.77 17.51
C ARG A 71 8.52 4.26 18.82
N ARG A 72 7.66 4.54 19.82
CA ARG A 72 8.08 5.05 21.15
C ARG A 72 8.89 4.04 21.96
N ARG A 73 8.88 2.75 21.58
CA ARG A 73 9.58 1.66 22.26
C ARG A 73 10.86 1.23 21.55
N THR A 74 11.30 1.95 20.51
CA THR A 74 12.54 1.63 19.77
C THR A 74 13.57 2.75 19.91
N LEU A 75 14.86 2.39 19.81
CA LEU A 75 15.97 3.35 19.74
C LEU A 75 16.27 3.82 18.30
N LEU A 76 15.48 3.41 17.32
CA LEU A 76 15.71 3.75 15.92
C LEU A 76 15.45 5.24 15.68
N ALA A 77 16.25 5.84 14.80
CA ALA A 77 15.95 7.16 14.27
C ALA A 77 14.55 7.17 13.62
N PRO A 78 13.76 8.26 13.75
CA PRO A 78 12.39 8.30 13.26
C PRO A 78 12.25 7.92 11.78
N GLY A 79 13.14 8.43 10.91
CA GLY A 79 13.14 8.11 9.48
C GLY A 79 13.38 6.61 9.21
N THR A 80 14.36 6.01 9.89
CA THR A 80 14.67 4.58 9.77
C THR A 80 13.51 3.70 10.23
N TYR A 81 12.85 4.07 11.34
CA TYR A 81 11.68 3.34 11.84
C TYR A 81 10.56 3.30 10.79
N TRP A 82 10.21 4.46 10.22
CA TRP A 82 9.13 4.54 9.23
C TRP A 82 9.50 3.83 7.94
N LEU A 83 10.74 3.97 7.47
CA LEU A 83 11.22 3.30 6.26
C LEU A 83 11.19 1.77 6.41
N LEU A 84 11.65 1.24 7.55
CA LEU A 84 11.57 -0.20 7.83
C LEU A 84 10.13 -0.69 7.99
N SER A 85 9.24 0.13 8.56
CA SER A 85 7.82 -0.22 8.70
C SER A 85 7.14 -0.31 7.33
N VAL A 86 7.39 0.65 6.44
CA VAL A 86 6.90 0.61 5.06
C VAL A 86 7.49 -0.59 4.33
N ALA A 87 8.80 -0.80 4.38
CA ALA A 87 9.47 -1.93 3.73
C ALA A 87 8.93 -3.28 4.21
N ALA A 88 8.69 -3.44 5.52
CA ALA A 88 8.12 -4.67 6.06
C ALA A 88 6.64 -4.86 5.63
N THR A 89 5.88 -3.77 5.51
CA THR A 89 4.47 -3.81 5.08
C THR A 89 4.33 -4.17 3.60
N THR A 90 5.31 -3.83 2.76
CA THR A 90 5.27 -4.20 1.33
C THR A 90 5.70 -5.64 1.06
N LEU A 91 6.33 -6.34 2.02
CA LEU A 91 6.83 -7.70 1.82
C LEU A 91 5.78 -8.71 1.34
N PRO A 92 4.55 -8.78 1.91
CA PRO A 92 3.55 -9.73 1.41
C PRO A 92 3.14 -9.47 -0.04
N THR A 93 3.12 -8.20 -0.46
CA THR A 93 2.84 -7.85 -1.87
C THR A 93 3.99 -8.26 -2.78
N LEU A 94 5.25 -8.03 -2.36
CA LEU A 94 6.41 -8.50 -3.10
C LEU A 94 6.42 -10.03 -3.22
N ALA A 95 6.12 -10.74 -2.14
CA ALA A 95 6.00 -12.19 -2.14
C ALA A 95 4.93 -12.67 -3.13
N LEU A 96 3.75 -12.04 -3.14
CA LEU A 96 2.67 -12.36 -4.09
C LEU A 96 3.11 -12.12 -5.54
N ILE A 97 3.77 -10.99 -5.83
CA ILE A 97 4.32 -10.69 -7.16
C ILE A 97 5.34 -11.75 -7.56
N THR A 98 6.29 -12.09 -6.69
CA THR A 98 7.30 -13.11 -7.01
C THR A 98 6.69 -14.47 -7.26
N LEU A 99 5.69 -14.87 -6.47
CA LEU A 99 4.99 -16.13 -6.65
C LEU A 99 4.24 -16.15 -8.00
N GLY A 100 3.56 -15.05 -8.34
CA GLY A 100 2.83 -14.93 -9.61
C GLY A 100 3.72 -14.83 -10.85
N ILE A 101 5.02 -14.52 -10.71
CA ILE A 101 5.99 -14.54 -11.81
C ILE A 101 6.59 -15.95 -12.02
N ILE A 102 6.70 -16.73 -10.94
CA ILE A 102 7.36 -18.05 -10.94
C ILE A 102 6.39 -19.17 -11.38
N LEU A 103 5.09 -19.02 -11.08
CA LEU A 103 4.03 -19.96 -11.45
C LEU A 103 3.47 -19.65 -12.83
#